data_AF-A0A4Y7R8W6-F1
#
_entry.id   AF-A0A4Y7R8W6-F1
#
_cell.length_a   1.000
_cell.length_b   1.000
_cell.length_c   1.000
_cell.angle_alpha   90.00
_cell.angle_beta   90.00
_cell.angle_gamma   90.00
#
_symmetry.space_group_name_H-M   'P 1'
#
loop_
_entity.id
_entity.type
_entity.pdbx_description
1 polymer ?
#
loop_
_entity_poly.entity_id
_entity_poly.type
_entity_poly.pdbx_seq_one_letter_code
_entity_poly.pdbx_strand_id
1 'polypeptide(L)'
;MRSEPAGRNPTTVLQFSLPWAQLHEFNASAQCDTSYHDIIQAEPLELRQLEYFASTTNSLYDSNPLTLPTLTKLLFRTYELNSELDILAHLDLLTLPALAHLEIRGLSSPTMNRLYDRVLSLVTRSKCSLQCLCIHASEGFTSGQWTPCSKLLALCPELTHLLLASPEGDLLNTLIYDPSSPSPMLPKLKVFIVRNSDIDGVSRVLDASALMKVIKSRTEGLPEGTQQALEEVTFIWDDAEMLQLQISFMELADTQSEESSAFNIARTATEELAARARLRLDSQFNRWWHRRRAYFNPRLHLEMNKFLSQLEDLDLEKHDTRPFMRRGIPYLLRSTSNRSAGRIPGDRVFRFRSRASKLCEKWKPYLLRDAEPYYWCFYGEATASMRWKPSDCSEDTSETEDISKESRLWKDISGKTEPSGQTLSWF
;
A
#
# COMPACT_ATOMS: atom_id res chain seq x y z
N MET A 1 -7.63 50.80 51.79
CA MET A 1 -7.82 50.28 50.43
C MET A 1 -7.24 48.87 50.35
N ARG A 2 -8.06 47.84 50.57
CA ARG A 2 -7.74 46.46 50.17
C ARG A 2 -8.87 46.05 49.23
N SER A 3 -8.54 45.96 47.96
CA SER A 3 -9.42 45.53 46.88
C SER A 3 -9.63 44.02 46.99
N GLU A 4 -10.88 43.60 47.14
CA GLU A 4 -11.32 42.22 46.87
C GLU A 4 -11.08 41.90 45.38
N PRO A 5 -10.58 40.70 45.03
CA PRO A 5 -10.62 40.26 43.65
C PRO A 5 -12.01 39.71 43.34
N ALA A 6 -12.58 40.29 42.29
CA ALA A 6 -13.86 39.96 41.68
C ALA A 6 -14.00 38.47 41.34
N GLY A 7 -15.25 38.00 41.43
CA GLY A 7 -15.67 36.64 41.11
C GLY A 7 -15.19 36.16 39.74
N ARG A 8 -14.64 34.95 39.73
CA ARG A 8 -14.44 34.19 38.49
C ARG A 8 -15.81 33.81 37.94
N ASN A 9 -16.13 34.30 36.75
CA ASN A 9 -17.24 33.80 35.95
C ASN A 9 -17.07 32.28 35.76
N PRO A 10 -18.13 31.47 35.91
CA PRO A 10 -18.08 30.08 35.53
C PRO A 10 -17.87 30.01 34.02
N THR A 11 -16.76 29.44 33.58
CA THR A 11 -16.60 28.96 32.22
C THR A 11 -17.68 27.93 31.97
N THR A 12 -18.74 28.31 31.27
CA THR A 12 -19.79 27.40 30.82
C THR A 12 -19.15 26.39 29.88
N VAL A 13 -18.88 25.19 30.39
CA VAL A 13 -18.49 24.05 29.57
C VAL A 13 -19.75 23.64 28.81
N LEU A 14 -19.75 23.85 27.49
CA LEU A 14 -20.80 23.33 26.63
C LEU A 14 -20.69 21.81 26.58
N GLN A 15 -21.57 21.12 27.30
CA GLN A 15 -21.69 19.67 27.25
C GLN A 15 -22.66 19.29 26.14
N PHE A 16 -22.13 18.74 25.05
CA PHE A 16 -22.93 18.15 23.98
C PHE A 16 -23.03 16.65 24.24
N SER A 17 -24.25 16.13 24.40
CA SER A 17 -24.50 14.69 24.38
C SER A 17 -24.90 14.30 22.97
N LEU A 18 -24.07 13.49 22.31
CA LEU A 18 -24.44 12.91 21.03
C LEU A 18 -25.42 11.75 21.25
N PRO A 19 -26.35 11.50 20.30
CA PRO A 19 -27.25 10.35 20.36
C PRO A 19 -26.50 9.08 19.94
N TRP A 20 -25.53 8.66 20.76
CA TRP A 20 -24.58 7.57 20.46
C TRP A 20 -25.26 6.27 19.99
N ALA A 21 -26.39 5.89 20.60
CA ALA A 21 -27.14 4.68 20.27
C ALA A 21 -27.79 4.71 18.87
N GLN A 22 -27.99 5.90 18.29
CA GLN A 22 -28.64 6.10 16.97
C GLN A 22 -27.61 6.28 15.84
N LEU A 23 -26.32 6.05 16.11
CA LEU A 23 -25.28 6.20 15.12
C LEU A 23 -25.33 5.07 14.09
N HIS A 24 -25.32 5.44 12.81
CA HIS A 24 -25.11 4.51 11.69
C HIS A 24 -23.65 4.46 11.24
N GLU A 25 -22.96 5.59 11.35
CA GLU A 25 -21.57 5.73 10.92
C GLU A 25 -20.85 6.62 11.94
N PHE A 26 -19.65 6.22 12.30
CA PHE A 26 -18.78 7.01 13.15
C PHE A 26 -17.38 7.06 12.56
N ASN A 27 -16.84 8.27 12.44
CA ASN A 27 -15.46 8.50 12.04
C ASN A 27 -14.85 9.55 12.96
N ALA A 28 -13.85 9.14 13.73
CA ALA A 28 -13.06 10.05 14.53
C ALA A 28 -11.58 9.97 14.17
N SER A 29 -10.97 11.15 14.10
CA SER A 29 -9.53 11.34 14.04
C SER A 29 -9.15 12.44 15.02
N ALA A 30 -8.70 12.03 16.20
CA ALA A 30 -8.34 12.94 17.27
C ALA A 30 -7.18 12.39 18.09
N GLN A 31 -6.33 13.29 18.61
CA GLN A 31 -5.15 12.88 19.37
C GLN A 31 -5.56 12.22 20.69
N CYS A 32 -6.50 12.83 21.42
CA CYS A 32 -7.08 12.28 22.65
C CYS A 32 -8.60 12.20 22.47
N ASP A 33 -9.13 10.99 22.31
CA ASP A 33 -10.55 10.78 22.12
C ASP A 33 -11.07 9.75 23.13
N THR A 34 -12.25 10.04 23.67
CA THR A 34 -12.99 9.16 24.59
C THR A 34 -14.26 8.60 23.94
N SER A 35 -14.59 9.06 22.73
CA SER A 35 -15.83 8.76 22.02
C SER A 35 -16.02 7.26 21.78
N TYR A 36 -14.94 6.48 21.61
CA TYR A 36 -15.06 5.03 21.48
C TYR A 36 -15.75 4.42 22.70
N HIS A 37 -15.38 4.83 23.92
CA HIS A 37 -16.02 4.33 25.13
C HIS A 37 -17.51 4.67 25.17
N ASP A 38 -17.85 5.92 24.84
CA ASP A 38 -19.24 6.40 24.82
C ASP A 38 -20.09 5.63 23.78
N ILE A 39 -19.52 5.33 22.61
CA ILE A 39 -20.16 4.51 21.58
C ILE A 39 -20.41 3.10 22.09
N ILE A 40 -19.40 2.44 22.68
CA ILE A 40 -19.54 1.07 23.16
C ILE A 40 -20.57 0.98 24.29
N GLN A 41 -20.57 1.94 25.22
CA GLN A 41 -21.56 2.00 26.30
C GLN A 41 -23.00 2.24 25.81
N ALA A 42 -23.17 2.92 24.68
CA ALA A 42 -24.48 3.22 24.14
C ALA A 42 -25.11 2.06 23.35
N GLU A 43 -24.39 0.96 23.13
CA GLU A 43 -24.84 -0.24 22.42
C GLU A 43 -25.54 0.06 21.07
N PRO A 44 -24.86 0.68 20.09
CA PRO A 44 -25.48 1.19 18.88
C PRO A 44 -25.77 0.05 17.88
N LEU A 45 -26.94 -0.58 18.03
CA LEU A 45 -27.34 -1.75 17.25
C LEU A 45 -27.44 -1.50 15.74
N GLU A 46 -27.57 -0.23 15.32
CA GLU A 46 -27.70 0.19 13.92
C GLU A 46 -26.39 0.70 13.30
N LEU A 47 -25.27 0.63 14.05
CA LEU A 47 -23.96 1.05 13.59
C LEU A 47 -23.48 0.13 12.46
N ARG A 48 -23.13 0.72 11.33
CA ARG A 48 -22.63 0.05 10.12
C ARG A 48 -21.14 0.24 9.92
N GLN A 49 -20.63 1.42 10.26
CA GLN A 49 -19.22 1.76 10.10
C GLN A 49 -18.67 2.40 11.36
N LEU A 50 -17.53 1.89 11.82
CA LEU A 50 -16.78 2.43 12.94
C LEU A 50 -15.33 2.63 12.52
N GLU A 51 -14.95 3.88 12.27
CA GLU A 51 -13.57 4.29 12.02
C GLU A 51 -13.07 5.08 13.20
N TYR A 52 -12.06 4.54 13.89
CA TYR A 52 -11.52 5.14 15.08
C TYR A 52 -10.02 5.29 14.99
N PHE A 53 -9.58 6.54 15.07
CA PHE A 53 -8.20 6.94 15.00
C PHE A 53 -7.84 7.77 16.23
N ALA A 54 -7.03 7.19 17.12
CA ALA A 54 -6.65 7.83 18.38
C ALA A 54 -5.21 7.52 18.78
N SER A 55 -4.54 8.48 19.44
CA SER A 55 -3.20 8.26 20.03
C SER A 55 -3.25 7.71 21.46
N THR A 56 -4.38 7.89 22.14
CA THR A 56 -4.63 7.37 23.50
C THR A 56 -6.09 6.92 23.61
N THR A 57 -6.36 5.86 24.36
CA THR A 57 -7.74 5.42 24.67
C THR A 57 -7.97 5.38 26.16
N ASN A 58 -9.19 5.71 26.58
CA ASN A 58 -9.61 5.39 27.93
C ASN A 58 -9.64 3.88 28.13
N SER A 59 -9.46 3.48 29.38
CA SER A 59 -9.56 2.09 29.72
C SER A 59 -10.99 1.56 29.58
N LEU A 60 -11.12 0.32 29.11
CA LEU A 60 -12.38 -0.40 28.93
C LEU A 60 -12.57 -1.54 29.95
N TYR A 61 -11.94 -1.48 31.12
CA TYR A 61 -11.87 -2.56 32.13
C TYR A 61 -13.23 -3.20 32.52
N ASP A 62 -14.37 -2.51 32.32
CA ASP A 62 -15.71 -2.98 32.69
C ASP A 62 -16.63 -3.30 31.48
N SER A 63 -16.06 -3.55 30.29
CA SER A 63 -16.89 -3.79 29.09
C SER A 63 -17.53 -5.18 29.11
N ASN A 64 -18.86 -5.22 28.95
CA ASN A 64 -19.60 -6.46 28.73
C ASN A 64 -19.40 -6.96 27.28
N PRO A 65 -19.59 -8.26 27.02
CA PRO A 65 -19.69 -8.76 25.65
C PRO A 65 -20.74 -7.99 24.85
N LEU A 66 -20.35 -7.46 23.70
CA LEU A 66 -21.18 -6.58 22.88
C LEU A 66 -21.38 -7.18 21.49
N THR A 67 -22.64 -7.22 21.04
CA THR A 67 -22.98 -7.63 19.68
C THR A 67 -23.42 -6.41 18.87
N LEU A 68 -22.72 -6.14 17.77
CA LEU A 68 -23.09 -5.10 16.81
C LEU A 68 -23.53 -5.76 15.49
N PRO A 69 -24.84 -6.06 15.34
CA PRO A 69 -25.31 -6.96 14.29
C PRO A 69 -25.19 -6.39 12.88
N THR A 70 -25.20 -5.06 12.74
CA THR A 70 -25.15 -4.37 11.44
C THR A 70 -23.77 -3.85 11.05
N LEU A 71 -22.76 -4.01 11.92
CA LEU A 71 -21.44 -3.43 11.69
C LEU A 71 -20.72 -4.19 10.56
N THR A 72 -20.57 -3.53 9.42
CA THR A 72 -19.92 -4.10 8.23
C THR A 72 -18.46 -3.69 8.11
N LYS A 73 -18.08 -2.54 8.68
CA LYS A 73 -16.73 -1.98 8.60
C LYS A 73 -16.22 -1.56 9.97
N LEU A 74 -15.06 -2.09 10.34
CA LEU A 74 -14.34 -1.75 11.56
C LEU A 74 -12.89 -1.35 11.23
N LEU A 75 -12.52 -0.13 11.58
CA LEU A 75 -11.20 0.45 11.35
C LEU A 75 -10.65 0.96 12.68
N PHE A 76 -9.54 0.37 13.11
CA PHE A 76 -8.78 0.83 14.26
C PHE A 76 -7.40 1.30 13.84
N ARG A 77 -7.05 2.52 14.20
CA ARG A 77 -5.77 3.13 13.87
C ARG A 77 -5.20 3.87 15.07
N THR A 78 -3.91 3.68 15.34
CA THR A 78 -3.23 4.31 16.49
C THR A 78 -1.82 4.76 16.16
N TYR A 79 -1.38 5.86 16.79
CA TYR A 79 -0.07 6.46 16.60
C TYR A 79 1.00 5.99 17.60
N GLU A 80 0.65 5.64 18.84
CA GLU A 80 1.60 5.14 19.86
C GLU A 80 0.87 4.15 20.76
N LEU A 81 1.35 2.90 20.85
CA LEU A 81 0.80 1.88 21.76
C LEU A 81 1.52 1.85 23.12
N ASN A 82 1.86 3.03 23.64
CA ASN A 82 2.56 3.14 24.92
C ASN A 82 1.67 2.83 26.14
N SER A 83 0.39 2.56 25.92
CA SER A 83 -0.51 1.94 26.90
C SER A 83 -1.19 0.76 26.24
N GLU A 84 -1.31 -0.35 26.95
CA GLU A 84 -2.16 -1.49 26.60
C GLU A 84 -3.47 -0.97 26.01
N LEU A 85 -3.63 -1.01 24.68
CA LEU A 85 -4.87 -0.59 24.07
C LEU A 85 -5.92 -1.61 24.49
N ASP A 86 -6.75 -1.20 25.44
CA ASP A 86 -7.94 -1.94 25.83
C ASP A 86 -8.88 -2.18 24.63
N ILE A 87 -8.73 -1.44 23.52
CA ILE A 87 -9.42 -1.74 22.26
C ILE A 87 -9.06 -3.14 21.72
N LEU A 88 -7.80 -3.56 21.82
CA LEU A 88 -7.41 -4.92 21.41
C LEU A 88 -7.95 -5.97 22.37
N ALA A 89 -7.97 -5.66 23.68
CA ALA A 89 -8.64 -6.50 24.67
C ALA A 89 -10.14 -6.63 24.36
N HIS A 90 -10.76 -5.54 23.94
CA HIS A 90 -12.17 -5.47 23.60
C HIS A 90 -12.53 -6.29 22.35
N LEU A 91 -11.58 -6.56 21.43
CA LEU A 91 -11.81 -7.51 20.33
C LEU A 91 -12.25 -8.89 20.83
N ASP A 92 -11.88 -9.30 22.05
CA ASP A 92 -12.30 -10.58 22.63
C ASP A 92 -13.78 -10.57 23.07
N LEU A 93 -14.37 -9.39 23.23
CA LEU A 93 -15.74 -9.18 23.74
C LEU A 93 -16.74 -8.87 22.63
N LEU A 94 -16.26 -8.47 21.45
CA LEU A 94 -17.11 -8.07 20.31
C LEU A 94 -17.67 -9.28 19.55
N THR A 95 -18.93 -9.23 19.12
CA THR A 95 -19.53 -10.17 18.17
C THR A 95 -20.11 -9.39 17.00
N LEU A 96 -19.54 -9.57 15.81
CA LEU A 96 -19.75 -8.72 14.64
C LEU A 96 -20.17 -9.55 13.42
N PRO A 97 -21.40 -10.10 13.40
CA PRO A 97 -21.80 -11.10 12.40
C PRO A 97 -21.84 -10.56 10.95
N ALA A 98 -22.09 -9.26 10.77
CA ALA A 98 -22.12 -8.61 9.45
C ALA A 98 -20.75 -8.08 8.99
N LEU A 99 -19.67 -8.30 9.76
CA LEU A 99 -18.37 -7.71 9.47
C LEU A 99 -17.81 -8.23 8.14
N ALA A 100 -17.57 -7.31 7.21
CA ALA A 100 -16.98 -7.59 5.91
C ALA A 100 -15.59 -6.96 5.75
N HIS A 101 -15.31 -5.88 6.48
CA HIS A 101 -14.06 -5.14 6.42
C HIS A 101 -13.48 -4.95 7.82
N LEU A 102 -12.29 -5.49 8.05
CA LEU A 102 -11.51 -5.27 9.27
C LEU A 102 -10.14 -4.68 8.93
N GLU A 103 -9.84 -3.51 9.50
CA GLU A 103 -8.50 -2.93 9.46
C GLU A 103 -8.04 -2.58 10.88
N ILE A 104 -6.83 -3.02 11.22
CA ILE A 104 -6.17 -2.67 12.47
C ILE A 104 -4.75 -2.22 12.14
N ARG A 105 -4.42 -0.96 12.43
CA ARG A 105 -3.09 -0.37 12.24
C ARG A 105 -2.59 0.25 13.52
N GLY A 106 -1.33 0.01 13.86
CA GLY A 106 -0.68 0.71 14.97
C GLY A 106 0.83 0.51 15.01
N LEU A 107 1.52 1.38 15.75
CA LEU A 107 2.88 1.12 16.19
C LEU A 107 2.88 -0.05 17.17
N SER A 108 3.87 -0.93 17.14
CA SER A 108 3.90 -2.15 17.95
C SER A 108 3.90 -1.91 19.46
N SER A 109 3.37 -2.91 20.16
CA SER A 109 3.47 -3.11 21.61
C SER A 109 3.56 -4.62 21.85
N PRO A 110 4.14 -5.10 22.97
CA PRO A 110 4.15 -6.51 23.33
C PRO A 110 2.76 -7.18 23.28
N THR A 111 1.67 -6.42 23.45
CA THR A 111 0.28 -6.92 23.37
C THR A 111 -0.18 -7.20 21.94
N MET A 112 0.45 -6.59 20.92
CA MET A 112 0.24 -6.91 19.51
C MET A 112 0.73 -8.31 19.15
N ASN A 113 1.51 -8.95 20.02
CA ASN A 113 1.95 -10.33 19.82
C ASN A 113 0.84 -11.39 19.86
N ARG A 114 -0.40 -10.98 20.11
CA ARG A 114 -1.59 -11.86 20.05
C ARG A 114 -2.66 -11.29 19.13
N LEU A 115 -2.33 -10.33 18.26
CA LEU A 115 -3.33 -9.70 17.42
C LEU A 115 -4.04 -10.71 16.52
N TYR A 116 -3.28 -11.60 15.88
CA TYR A 116 -3.88 -12.67 15.07
C TYR A 116 -4.72 -13.64 15.90
N ASP A 117 -4.36 -13.95 17.15
CA ASP A 117 -5.17 -14.79 18.03
C ASP A 117 -6.50 -14.12 18.40
N ARG A 118 -6.46 -12.82 18.70
CA ARG A 118 -7.65 -12.01 19.03
C ARG A 118 -8.59 -11.88 17.83
N VAL A 119 -8.03 -11.59 16.66
CA VAL A 119 -8.81 -11.50 15.41
C VAL A 119 -9.36 -12.88 15.03
N LEU A 120 -8.57 -13.95 15.17
CA LEU A 120 -9.05 -15.33 14.98
C LEU A 120 -10.23 -15.65 15.89
N SER A 121 -10.14 -15.26 17.17
CA SER A 121 -11.21 -15.44 18.14
C SER A 121 -12.47 -14.64 17.76
N LEU A 122 -12.30 -13.38 17.35
CA LEU A 122 -13.38 -12.52 16.86
C LEU A 122 -14.09 -13.14 15.65
N VAL A 123 -13.34 -13.58 14.63
CA VAL A 123 -13.91 -14.18 13.41
C VAL A 123 -14.62 -15.49 13.72
N THR A 124 -14.02 -16.33 14.58
CA THR A 124 -14.63 -17.61 15.00
C THR A 124 -15.95 -17.39 15.73
N ARG A 125 -15.99 -16.41 16.64
CA ARG A 125 -17.18 -16.05 17.42
C ARG A 125 -18.25 -15.40 16.56
N SER A 126 -17.84 -14.48 15.68
CA SER A 126 -18.76 -13.69 14.85
C SER A 126 -19.28 -14.46 13.63
N LYS A 127 -18.55 -15.48 13.17
CA LYS A 127 -18.83 -16.23 11.93
C LYS A 127 -19.06 -15.31 10.72
N CYS A 128 -18.34 -14.20 10.70
CA CYS A 128 -18.48 -13.16 9.70
C CYS A 128 -17.79 -13.57 8.39
N SER A 129 -18.22 -12.97 7.29
CA SER A 129 -17.67 -13.21 5.96
C SER A 129 -16.76 -12.06 5.55
N LEU A 130 -15.50 -12.11 5.98
CA LEU A 130 -14.53 -11.06 5.69
C LEU A 130 -14.16 -11.03 4.21
N GLN A 131 -14.31 -9.85 3.60
CA GLN A 131 -13.88 -9.52 2.25
C GLN A 131 -12.57 -8.72 2.24
N CYS A 132 -12.30 -7.96 3.32
CA CYS A 132 -11.09 -7.16 3.48
C CYS A 132 -10.50 -7.38 4.88
N LEU A 133 -9.23 -7.74 4.93
CA LEU A 133 -8.45 -7.89 6.15
C LEU A 133 -7.14 -7.12 6.00
N CYS A 134 -6.98 -6.07 6.81
CA CYS A 134 -5.77 -5.28 6.84
C CYS A 134 -5.18 -5.24 8.24
N ILE A 135 -4.08 -5.97 8.45
CA ILE A 135 -3.39 -5.99 9.74
C ILE A 135 -1.99 -5.42 9.57
N HIS A 136 -1.71 -4.32 10.27
CA HIS A 136 -0.39 -3.70 10.32
C HIS A 136 0.07 -3.54 11.77
N ALA A 137 1.11 -4.30 12.14
CA ALA A 137 1.85 -4.14 13.38
C ALA A 137 3.32 -3.87 13.01
N SER A 138 3.87 -2.76 13.51
CA SER A 138 5.15 -2.22 13.01
C SER A 138 6.41 -2.95 13.51
N GLU A 139 6.35 -3.75 14.58
CA GLU A 139 7.48 -4.54 15.08
C GLU A 139 7.19 -6.03 15.02
N GLY A 140 8.28 -6.77 14.90
CA GLY A 140 8.31 -8.14 14.44
C GLY A 140 7.36 -9.05 15.18
N PHE A 141 6.37 -9.56 14.44
CA PHE A 141 5.79 -10.84 14.75
C PHE A 141 6.93 -11.83 15.03
N THR A 142 6.95 -12.37 16.26
CA THR A 142 7.78 -13.51 16.60
C THR A 142 7.30 -14.71 15.78
N SER A 143 8.21 -15.64 15.47
CA SER A 143 7.99 -16.80 14.59
C SER A 143 6.79 -17.69 14.95
N GLY A 144 6.14 -17.50 16.12
CA GLY A 144 4.93 -18.21 16.53
C GLY A 144 3.59 -17.64 16.02
N GLN A 145 3.54 -16.38 15.54
CA GLN A 145 2.25 -15.72 15.21
C GLN A 145 1.70 -16.01 13.82
N TRP A 146 2.51 -16.58 12.95
CA TRP A 146 2.04 -16.94 11.61
C TRP A 146 1.12 -18.16 11.61
N THR A 147 1.20 -19.02 12.62
CA THR A 147 0.26 -20.15 12.77
C THR A 147 -1.19 -19.66 13.03
N PRO A 148 -1.45 -18.75 13.98
CA PRO A 148 -2.75 -18.08 14.11
C PRO A 148 -3.19 -17.36 12.83
N CYS A 149 -2.27 -16.69 12.13
CA CYS A 149 -2.56 -16.02 10.86
C CYS A 149 -3.05 -17.02 9.80
N SER A 150 -2.34 -18.13 9.56
CA SER A 150 -2.77 -19.15 8.59
C SER A 150 -4.14 -19.73 8.93
N LYS A 151 -4.44 -19.97 10.21
CA LYS A 151 -5.76 -20.42 10.67
C LYS A 151 -6.85 -19.37 10.39
N LEU A 152 -6.55 -18.10 10.65
CA LEU A 152 -7.47 -16.99 10.36
C LEU A 152 -7.78 -16.90 8.87
N LEU A 153 -6.76 -16.97 8.01
CA LEU A 153 -6.94 -16.90 6.56
C LEU A 153 -7.77 -18.08 6.03
N ALA A 154 -7.60 -19.28 6.60
CA ALA A 154 -8.42 -20.44 6.26
C ALA A 154 -9.91 -20.27 6.61
N LEU A 155 -10.26 -19.44 7.60
CA LEU A 155 -11.65 -19.11 7.95
C LEU A 155 -12.26 -18.03 7.06
N CYS A 156 -11.47 -17.36 6.20
CA CYS A 156 -11.90 -16.21 5.42
C CYS A 156 -11.81 -16.48 3.90
N PRO A 157 -12.54 -17.47 3.33
CA PRO A 157 -12.45 -17.81 1.91
C PRO A 157 -12.97 -16.69 0.97
N GLU A 158 -13.77 -15.77 1.51
CA GLU A 158 -14.38 -14.66 0.77
C GLU A 158 -13.46 -13.43 0.65
N LEU A 159 -12.23 -13.53 1.16
CA LEU A 159 -11.29 -12.42 1.16
C LEU A 159 -10.88 -12.02 -0.25
N THR A 160 -11.04 -10.74 -0.57
CA THR A 160 -10.62 -10.14 -1.84
C THR A 160 -9.41 -9.22 -1.66
N HIS A 161 -9.25 -8.63 -0.47
CA HIS A 161 -8.16 -7.71 -0.12
C HIS A 161 -7.45 -8.19 1.14
N LEU A 162 -6.14 -8.39 1.04
CA LEU A 162 -5.29 -8.80 2.16
C LEU A 162 -4.13 -7.82 2.32
N LEU A 163 -3.92 -7.28 3.52
CA LEU A 163 -2.67 -6.60 3.89
C LEU A 163 -1.97 -7.35 5.01
N LEU A 164 -0.71 -7.74 4.76
CA LEU A 164 0.18 -8.35 5.73
C LEU A 164 1.45 -7.51 5.91
N ALA A 165 1.87 -7.35 7.16
CA ALA A 165 3.14 -6.72 7.52
C ALA A 165 4.26 -7.77 7.59
N SER A 166 5.26 -7.67 6.73
CA SER A 166 6.47 -8.51 6.71
C SER A 166 6.23 -10.04 6.79
N PRO A 167 5.43 -10.63 5.87
CA PRO A 167 5.10 -12.05 5.91
C PRO A 167 6.32 -12.97 5.74
N GLU A 168 6.37 -14.06 6.53
CA GLU A 168 7.40 -15.09 6.42
C GLU A 168 7.19 -16.01 5.20
N GLY A 169 8.29 -16.62 4.73
CA GLY A 169 8.29 -17.52 3.57
C GLY A 169 7.30 -18.69 3.72
N ASP A 170 7.21 -19.28 4.91
CA ASP A 170 6.27 -20.39 5.18
C ASP A 170 4.82 -19.95 5.02
N LEU A 171 4.44 -18.77 5.53
CA LEU A 171 3.09 -18.22 5.31
C LEU A 171 2.85 -17.95 3.82
N LEU A 172 3.81 -17.36 3.12
CA LEU A 172 3.69 -17.12 1.68
C LEU A 172 3.49 -18.43 0.92
N ASN A 173 4.21 -19.49 1.28
CA ASN A 173 4.03 -20.80 0.65
C ASN A 173 2.61 -21.36 0.85
N THR A 174 1.97 -21.09 1.99
CA THR A 174 0.56 -21.49 2.17
C THR A 174 -0.41 -20.73 1.27
N LEU A 175 -0.05 -19.51 0.82
CA LEU A 175 -0.87 -18.68 -0.07
C LEU A 175 -0.76 -19.04 -1.55
N ILE A 176 0.14 -19.96 -1.92
CA ILE A 176 0.25 -20.48 -3.28
C ILE A 176 -1.08 -21.14 -3.65
N TYR A 177 -1.65 -20.71 -4.77
CA TYR A 177 -2.92 -21.23 -5.23
C TYR A 177 -2.71 -22.57 -5.93
N ASP A 178 -3.41 -23.60 -5.44
CA ASP A 178 -3.44 -24.92 -6.06
C ASP A 178 -4.89 -25.23 -6.50
N PRO A 179 -5.17 -25.24 -7.81
CA PRO A 179 -6.52 -25.52 -8.32
C PRO A 179 -6.96 -26.97 -8.09
N SER A 180 -6.03 -27.89 -7.79
CA SER A 180 -6.35 -29.28 -7.48
C SER A 180 -6.76 -29.48 -6.02
N SER A 181 -6.51 -28.50 -5.15
CA SER A 181 -6.93 -28.52 -3.75
C SER A 181 -8.46 -28.40 -3.64
N PRO A 182 -9.15 -29.21 -2.81
CA PRO A 182 -10.59 -29.09 -2.59
C PRO A 182 -10.97 -27.83 -1.80
N SER A 183 -10.01 -27.23 -1.10
CA SER A 183 -10.18 -26.02 -0.30
C SER A 183 -8.96 -25.11 -0.46
N PRO A 184 -8.79 -24.46 -1.63
CA PRO A 184 -7.67 -23.56 -1.86
C PRO A 184 -7.76 -22.38 -0.88
N MET A 185 -6.61 -21.93 -0.36
CA MET A 185 -6.60 -20.80 0.56
C MET A 185 -6.83 -19.49 -0.19
N LEU A 186 -7.74 -18.65 0.31
CA LEU A 186 -8.12 -17.35 -0.26
C LEU A 186 -8.39 -17.41 -1.78
N PRO A 187 -9.37 -18.18 -2.24
CA PRO A 187 -9.65 -18.34 -3.67
C PRO A 187 -10.12 -17.04 -4.34
N LYS A 188 -10.63 -16.06 -3.60
CA LYS A 188 -11.15 -14.81 -4.16
C LYS A 188 -10.18 -13.63 -4.08
N LEU A 189 -8.93 -13.88 -3.70
CA LEU A 189 -7.93 -12.84 -3.48
C LEU A 189 -7.58 -12.10 -4.79
N LYS A 190 -7.87 -10.80 -4.82
CA LYS A 190 -7.62 -9.91 -5.96
C LYS A 190 -6.49 -8.92 -5.68
N VAL A 191 -6.40 -8.44 -4.43
CA VAL A 191 -5.40 -7.44 -4.03
C VAL A 191 -4.62 -7.96 -2.84
N PHE A 192 -3.30 -8.07 -3.01
CA PHE A 192 -2.38 -8.43 -1.93
C PHE A 192 -1.43 -7.27 -1.64
N ILE A 193 -1.48 -6.75 -0.42
CA ILE A 193 -0.67 -5.64 0.04
C ILE A 193 0.37 -6.18 1.00
N VAL A 194 1.64 -5.97 0.66
CA VAL A 194 2.77 -6.29 1.52
C VAL A 194 3.35 -5.00 2.05
N ARG A 195 3.33 -4.85 3.36
CA ARG A 195 3.96 -3.73 4.04
C ARG A 195 5.22 -4.20 4.76
N ASN A 196 6.31 -3.47 4.63
CA ASN A 196 7.56 -3.75 5.31
C ASN A 196 7.98 -2.50 6.07
N SER A 197 7.90 -2.58 7.40
CA SER A 197 8.33 -1.52 8.29
C SER A 197 9.72 -1.81 8.85
N ASP A 198 10.48 -0.74 9.08
CA ASP A 198 11.79 -0.85 9.73
C ASP A 198 11.60 -1.23 11.21
N ILE A 199 12.22 -2.33 11.65
CA ILE A 199 12.11 -2.83 13.03
C ILE A 199 13.47 -2.62 13.69
N ASP A 200 13.56 -1.71 14.66
CA ASP A 200 14.81 -1.40 15.38
C ASP A 200 15.99 -1.00 14.46
N GLY A 201 15.70 -0.39 13.31
CA GLY A 201 16.72 -0.05 12.31
C GLY A 201 17.17 -1.22 11.43
N VAL A 202 16.49 -2.36 11.51
CA VAL A 202 16.69 -3.53 10.66
C VAL A 202 15.49 -3.75 9.75
N SER A 203 15.63 -3.32 8.50
CA SER A 203 14.69 -3.67 7.44
C SER A 203 14.84 -5.15 7.06
N ARG A 204 13.75 -5.92 7.15
CA ARG A 204 13.76 -7.34 6.76
C ARG A 204 13.64 -7.46 5.26
N VAL A 205 14.47 -8.31 4.64
CA VAL A 205 14.27 -8.71 3.24
C VAL A 205 13.19 -9.79 3.21
N LEU A 206 12.18 -9.64 2.36
CA LEU A 206 11.15 -10.66 2.19
C LEU A 206 11.66 -11.82 1.35
N ASP A 207 11.08 -13.00 1.54
CA ASP A 207 11.31 -14.14 0.66
C ASP A 207 10.71 -13.86 -0.73
N ALA A 208 11.54 -13.29 -1.60
CA ALA A 208 11.17 -12.91 -2.95
C ALA A 208 10.76 -14.13 -3.79
N SER A 209 11.34 -15.31 -3.52
CA SER A 209 11.02 -16.54 -4.26
C SER A 209 9.63 -17.03 -3.90
N ALA A 210 9.33 -17.13 -2.59
CA ALA A 210 8.00 -17.52 -2.13
C ALA A 210 6.92 -16.54 -2.63
N LEU A 211 7.20 -15.22 -2.55
CA LEU A 211 6.26 -14.20 -3.03
C LEU A 211 5.99 -14.31 -4.54
N MET A 212 7.03 -14.50 -5.36
CA MET A 212 6.86 -14.69 -6.80
C MET A 212 6.08 -15.96 -7.14
N LYS A 213 6.26 -17.06 -6.38
CA LYS A 213 5.45 -18.27 -6.54
C LYS A 213 3.96 -18.01 -6.26
N VAL A 214 3.65 -17.25 -5.21
CA VAL A 214 2.26 -16.85 -4.90
C VAL A 214 1.67 -16.07 -6.07
N ILE A 215 2.38 -15.06 -6.57
CA ILE A 215 1.94 -14.23 -7.69
C ILE A 215 1.66 -15.10 -8.91
N LYS A 216 2.66 -15.85 -9.39
CA LYS A 216 2.53 -16.69 -10.59
C LYS A 216 1.39 -17.70 -10.48
N SER A 217 1.25 -18.37 -9.33
CA SER A 217 0.17 -19.34 -9.12
C SER A 217 -1.25 -18.76 -9.24
N ARG A 218 -1.38 -17.44 -9.14
CA ARG A 218 -2.65 -16.70 -9.15
C ARG A 218 -2.82 -15.80 -10.37
N THR A 219 -1.90 -15.83 -11.32
CA THR A 219 -1.93 -14.98 -12.52
C THR A 219 -1.65 -15.79 -13.78
N GLU A 220 -0.68 -16.71 -13.73
CA GLU A 220 -0.21 -17.50 -14.87
C GLU A 220 -0.85 -18.89 -14.90
N GLY A 221 -1.20 -19.38 -16.09
CA GLY A 221 -1.70 -20.75 -16.27
C GLY A 221 -3.08 -21.03 -15.65
N LEU A 222 -3.83 -20.00 -15.29
CA LEU A 222 -5.19 -20.15 -14.78
C LEU A 222 -6.15 -20.63 -15.89
N PRO A 223 -7.12 -21.51 -15.58
CA PRO A 223 -8.16 -21.91 -16.54
C PRO A 223 -8.92 -20.69 -17.09
N GLU A 224 -9.30 -20.73 -18.38
CA GLU A 224 -10.10 -19.67 -18.98
C GLU A 224 -11.42 -19.46 -18.22
N GLY A 225 -11.78 -18.19 -17.97
CA GLY A 225 -12.98 -17.83 -17.22
C GLY A 225 -12.84 -17.83 -15.69
N THR A 226 -11.64 -18.07 -15.16
CA THR A 226 -11.38 -17.99 -13.72
C THR A 226 -11.48 -16.53 -13.25
N GLN A 227 -12.60 -16.12 -12.64
CA GLN A 227 -12.86 -14.78 -12.07
C GLN A 227 -11.98 -14.43 -10.83
N GLN A 228 -10.91 -15.20 -10.59
CA GLN A 228 -10.18 -15.30 -9.32
C GLN A 228 -8.68 -14.98 -9.46
N ALA A 229 -8.28 -14.34 -10.57
CA ALA A 229 -6.90 -13.93 -10.75
C ALA A 229 -6.52 -12.82 -9.76
N LEU A 230 -5.27 -12.86 -9.28
CA LEU A 230 -4.68 -11.77 -8.52
C LEU A 230 -4.48 -10.58 -9.47
N GLU A 231 -5.11 -9.46 -9.15
CA GLU A 231 -5.13 -8.27 -10.01
C GLU A 231 -3.97 -7.32 -9.65
N GLU A 232 -3.66 -7.18 -8.36
CA GLU A 232 -2.66 -6.23 -7.88
C GLU A 232 -1.89 -6.78 -6.67
N VAL A 233 -0.56 -6.60 -6.69
CA VAL A 233 0.30 -6.70 -5.52
C VAL A 233 0.91 -5.35 -5.19
N THR A 234 0.53 -4.79 -4.04
CA THR A 234 1.03 -3.49 -3.56
C THR A 234 2.17 -3.70 -2.58
N PHE A 235 3.20 -2.88 -2.71
CA PHE A 235 4.40 -2.87 -1.88
C PHE A 235 4.49 -1.53 -1.16
N ILE A 236 4.50 -1.55 0.18
CA ILE A 236 4.66 -0.35 1.03
C ILE A 236 5.88 -0.52 1.93
N TRP A 237 6.91 0.29 1.72
CA TRP A 237 8.16 0.28 2.49
C TRP A 237 8.34 1.61 3.22
N ASP A 238 9.08 1.58 4.33
CA ASP A 238 9.53 2.80 4.98
C ASP A 238 10.76 3.41 4.28
N ASP A 239 11.57 2.57 3.62
CA ASP A 239 12.76 2.98 2.85
C ASP A 239 12.61 2.65 1.35
N ALA A 240 12.74 3.68 0.52
CA ALA A 240 12.67 3.61 -0.94
C ALA A 240 13.77 2.74 -1.57
N GLU A 241 14.98 2.74 -1.01
CA GLU A 241 16.09 1.92 -1.50
C GLU A 241 15.87 0.44 -1.16
N MET A 242 15.28 0.16 0.01
CA MET A 242 14.89 -1.21 0.37
C MET A 242 13.78 -1.75 -0.51
N LEU A 243 12.80 -0.92 -0.89
CA LEU A 243 11.80 -1.31 -1.91
C LEU A 243 12.48 -1.68 -3.23
N GLN A 244 13.43 -0.86 -3.69
CA GLN A 244 14.14 -1.13 -4.94
C GLN A 244 14.99 -2.39 -4.89
N LEU A 245 15.62 -2.65 -3.75
CA LEU A 245 16.36 -3.89 -3.51
C LEU A 245 15.42 -5.10 -3.55
N GLN A 246 14.25 -5.00 -2.91
CA GLN A 246 13.24 -6.06 -2.93
C GLN A 246 12.73 -6.36 -4.34
N ILE A 247 12.44 -5.32 -5.13
CA ILE A 247 12.04 -5.48 -6.54
C ILE A 247 13.13 -6.23 -7.30
N SER A 248 14.41 -5.87 -7.12
CA SER A 248 15.53 -6.58 -7.76
C SER A 248 15.67 -8.03 -7.32
N PHE A 249 15.38 -8.38 -6.06
CA PHE A 249 15.36 -9.77 -5.64
C PHE A 249 14.21 -10.57 -6.27
N MET A 250 13.03 -9.96 -6.44
CA MET A 250 11.92 -10.60 -7.15
C MET A 250 12.27 -10.89 -8.61
N GLU A 251 12.97 -9.97 -9.28
CA GLU A 251 13.43 -10.17 -10.66
C GLU A 251 14.43 -11.32 -10.79
N LEU A 252 15.36 -11.42 -9.82
CA LEU A 252 16.32 -12.52 -9.79
C LEU A 252 15.62 -13.86 -9.57
N ALA A 253 14.62 -13.89 -8.68
CA ALA A 253 13.82 -15.09 -8.46
C ALA A 253 12.97 -15.48 -9.68
N ASP A 254 12.54 -14.50 -10.47
CA ASP A 254 11.76 -14.70 -11.70
C ASP A 254 12.61 -15.21 -12.86
N THR A 255 13.85 -14.71 -12.99
CA THR A 255 14.76 -15.02 -14.12
C THR A 255 15.60 -16.28 -13.96
N GLN A 256 15.72 -16.84 -12.75
CA GLN A 256 16.43 -18.11 -12.53
C GLN A 256 15.79 -19.32 -13.24
N SER A 257 14.64 -19.16 -13.91
CA SER A 257 14.02 -20.20 -14.74
C SER A 257 14.42 -20.16 -16.23
N GLU A 258 15.10 -19.13 -16.74
CA GLU A 258 15.35 -18.98 -18.19
C GLU A 258 16.82 -18.65 -18.52
N GLU A 259 17.56 -19.65 -19.02
CA GLU A 259 18.97 -19.55 -19.38
C GLU A 259 19.19 -19.00 -20.81
N SER A 260 19.77 -17.79 -20.96
CA SER A 260 20.50 -17.39 -22.18
C SER A 260 21.47 -16.21 -21.96
N SER A 261 22.74 -16.38 -22.35
CA SER A 261 23.86 -15.50 -21.95
C SER A 261 24.00 -14.18 -22.72
N ALA A 262 23.57 -14.10 -23.99
CA ALA A 262 23.65 -12.86 -24.79
C ALA A 262 22.56 -11.85 -24.40
N PHE A 263 21.37 -12.33 -24.01
CA PHE A 263 20.27 -11.52 -23.51
C PHE A 263 20.62 -10.84 -22.17
N ASN A 264 21.44 -11.51 -21.35
CA ASN A 264 21.90 -10.99 -20.06
C ASN A 264 22.81 -9.75 -20.17
N ILE A 265 23.58 -9.58 -21.25
CA ILE A 265 24.48 -8.42 -21.42
C ILE A 265 23.70 -7.15 -21.82
N ALA A 266 22.72 -7.26 -22.73
CA ALA A 266 21.87 -6.12 -23.09
C ALA A 266 20.89 -5.72 -21.96
N ARG A 267 20.41 -6.72 -21.21
CA ARG A 267 19.60 -6.54 -20.00
C ARG A 267 20.38 -5.75 -18.94
N THR A 268 21.65 -6.06 -18.72
CA THR A 268 22.47 -5.35 -17.72
C THR A 268 22.74 -3.88 -18.08
N ALA A 269 22.93 -3.52 -19.35
CA ALA A 269 23.16 -2.13 -19.75
C ALA A 269 21.91 -1.23 -19.61
N THR A 270 20.74 -1.75 -19.99
CA THR A 270 19.44 -1.04 -19.83
C THR A 270 19.05 -0.93 -18.35
N GLU A 271 19.31 -1.97 -17.55
CA GLU A 271 19.15 -1.93 -16.09
C GLU A 271 20.06 -0.90 -15.42
N GLU A 272 21.35 -0.87 -15.76
CA GLU A 272 22.29 0.11 -15.19
C GLU A 272 21.89 1.55 -15.57
N LEU A 273 21.41 1.74 -16.80
CA LEU A 273 20.89 3.03 -17.23
C LEU A 273 19.62 3.42 -16.47
N ALA A 274 18.66 2.52 -16.30
CA ALA A 274 17.43 2.77 -15.55
C ALA A 274 17.73 3.06 -14.05
N ALA A 275 18.64 2.31 -13.42
CA ALA A 275 19.07 2.55 -12.05
C ALA A 275 19.72 3.93 -11.88
N ARG A 276 20.64 4.31 -12.76
CA ARG A 276 21.25 5.65 -12.76
C ARG A 276 20.23 6.74 -13.03
N ALA A 277 19.28 6.49 -13.94
CA ALA A 277 18.24 7.45 -14.28
C ALA A 277 17.33 7.71 -13.08
N ARG A 278 16.92 6.66 -12.35
CA ARG A 278 16.12 6.76 -11.13
C ARG A 278 16.81 7.64 -10.11
N LEU A 279 18.03 7.29 -9.72
CA LEU A 279 18.79 8.02 -8.69
C LEU A 279 18.94 9.51 -9.03
N ARG A 280 19.19 9.84 -10.30
CA ARG A 280 19.34 11.24 -10.73
C ARG A 280 18.02 11.99 -10.81
N LEU A 281 16.98 11.38 -11.38
CA LEU A 281 15.64 11.99 -11.44
C LEU A 281 15.11 12.24 -10.02
N ASP A 282 15.29 11.28 -9.13
CA ASP A 282 14.89 11.42 -7.73
C ASP A 282 15.67 12.54 -7.02
N SER A 283 16.99 12.39 -6.90
CA SER A 283 17.83 13.29 -6.10
C SER A 283 17.98 14.71 -6.65
N GLN A 284 17.87 14.90 -7.98
CA GLN A 284 18.10 16.20 -8.63
C GLN A 284 16.82 16.90 -9.10
N PHE A 285 15.75 16.16 -9.41
CA PHE A 285 14.52 16.75 -9.98
C PHE A 285 13.32 16.61 -9.05
N ASN A 286 13.19 15.52 -8.30
CA ASN A 286 12.01 15.24 -7.47
C ASN A 286 12.20 15.49 -5.98
N ARG A 287 13.44 15.64 -5.52
CA ARG A 287 13.78 15.98 -4.14
C ARG A 287 12.88 17.09 -3.57
N TRP A 288 12.27 16.85 -2.41
CA TRP A 288 11.28 17.76 -1.82
C TRP A 288 11.79 19.19 -1.65
N TRP A 289 13.08 19.34 -1.31
CA TRP A 289 13.75 20.63 -1.18
C TRP A 289 15.19 20.59 -1.67
N HIS A 290 15.60 21.67 -2.34
CA HIS A 290 16.99 21.91 -2.69
C HIS A 290 17.57 23.00 -1.79
N ARG A 291 18.82 22.84 -1.37
CA ARG A 291 19.55 23.90 -0.66
C ARG A 291 19.59 25.16 -1.53
N ARG A 292 19.48 26.36 -0.94
CA ARG A 292 19.53 27.64 -1.68
C ARG A 292 20.68 27.72 -2.69
N ARG A 293 21.85 27.21 -2.32
CA ARG A 293 23.05 27.18 -3.20
C ARG A 293 22.82 26.44 -4.53
N ALA A 294 21.94 25.43 -4.57
CA ALA A 294 21.63 24.70 -5.79
C ALA A 294 21.00 25.60 -6.87
N TYR A 295 20.18 26.58 -6.47
CA TYR A 295 19.53 27.52 -7.41
C TYR A 295 20.50 28.50 -8.06
N PHE A 296 21.68 28.70 -7.48
CA PHE A 296 22.72 29.58 -8.00
C PHE A 296 23.95 28.81 -8.49
N ASN A 297 23.82 27.49 -8.65
CA ASN A 297 24.92 26.62 -9.10
C ASN A 297 24.77 26.30 -10.61
N PRO A 298 25.38 27.08 -11.51
CA PRO A 298 25.26 26.87 -12.95
C PRO A 298 25.86 25.52 -13.39
N ARG A 299 26.88 25.01 -12.68
CA ARG A 299 27.46 23.70 -12.97
C ARG A 299 26.45 22.58 -12.74
N LEU A 300 25.72 22.62 -11.62
CA LEU A 300 24.65 21.66 -11.35
C LEU A 300 23.57 21.72 -12.44
N HIS A 301 23.15 22.92 -12.86
CA HIS A 301 22.11 23.05 -13.89
C HIS A 301 22.57 22.50 -15.25
N LEU A 302 23.83 22.72 -15.62
CA LEU A 302 24.44 22.15 -16.82
C LEU A 302 24.54 20.62 -16.73
N GLU A 303 24.88 20.07 -15.56
CA GLU A 303 24.90 18.61 -15.33
C GLU A 303 23.50 17.99 -15.46
N MET A 304 22.49 18.63 -14.86
CA MET A 304 21.08 18.24 -15.01
C MET A 304 20.62 18.31 -16.47
N ASN A 305 21.01 19.36 -17.20
CA ASN A 305 20.73 19.51 -18.63
C ASN A 305 21.34 18.41 -19.47
N LYS A 306 22.63 18.12 -19.26
CA LYS A 306 23.33 17.04 -19.97
C LYS A 306 22.65 15.69 -19.72
N PHE A 307 22.28 15.42 -18.47
CA PHE A 307 21.59 14.19 -18.11
C PHE A 307 20.23 14.07 -18.80
N LEU A 308 19.40 15.12 -18.78
CA LEU A 308 18.09 15.06 -19.45
C LEU A 308 18.22 14.93 -20.97
N SER A 309 19.22 15.59 -21.58
CA SER A 309 19.53 15.42 -23.00
C SER A 309 19.96 13.99 -23.33
N GLN A 310 20.76 13.35 -22.47
CA GLN A 310 21.12 11.94 -22.64
C GLN A 310 19.88 11.04 -22.65
N LEU A 311 18.89 11.29 -21.78
CA LEU A 311 17.64 10.53 -21.81
C LEU A 311 16.80 10.83 -23.07
N GLU A 312 16.75 12.09 -23.51
CA GLU A 312 16.05 12.47 -24.74
C GLU A 312 16.61 11.82 -26.00
N ASP A 313 17.93 11.58 -26.02
CA ASP A 313 18.63 10.94 -27.14
C ASP A 313 18.50 9.41 -27.13
N LEU A 314 17.97 8.82 -26.05
CA LEU A 314 17.71 7.37 -26.02
C LEU A 314 16.63 7.00 -27.04
N ASP A 315 16.97 6.03 -27.88
CA ASP A 315 16.04 5.26 -28.69
C ASP A 315 15.58 4.05 -27.86
N LEU A 316 14.28 3.89 -27.66
CA LEU A 316 13.70 2.76 -26.93
C LEU A 316 13.05 1.73 -27.87
N GLU A 317 13.04 1.98 -29.18
CA GLU A 317 12.36 1.11 -30.15
C GLU A 317 12.90 -0.32 -30.13
N LYS A 318 14.21 -0.47 -29.96
CA LYS A 318 14.91 -1.77 -29.98
C LYS A 318 15.32 -2.29 -28.60
N HIS A 319 14.87 -1.64 -27.54
CA HIS A 319 15.27 -1.96 -26.17
C HIS A 319 14.08 -2.43 -25.34
N ASP A 320 14.35 -3.34 -24.40
CA ASP A 320 13.41 -3.71 -23.34
C ASP A 320 13.25 -2.53 -22.38
N THR A 321 12.02 -2.04 -22.26
CA THR A 321 11.70 -0.88 -21.42
C THR A 321 11.18 -1.26 -20.03
N ARG A 322 11.00 -2.55 -19.73
CA ARG A 322 10.60 -3.05 -18.40
C ARG A 322 11.49 -2.50 -17.27
N PRO A 323 12.84 -2.42 -17.40
CA PRO A 323 13.70 -1.81 -16.39
C PRO A 323 13.28 -0.37 -16.02
N PHE A 324 12.86 0.43 -17.00
CA PHE A 324 12.43 1.82 -16.76
C PHE A 324 11.11 1.87 -15.98
N MET A 325 10.16 0.98 -16.29
CA MET A 325 8.90 0.89 -15.54
C MET A 325 9.13 0.43 -14.11
N ARG A 326 9.92 -0.63 -13.91
CA ARG A 326 10.22 -1.22 -12.59
C ARG A 326 10.98 -0.28 -11.65
N ARG A 327 11.77 0.65 -12.21
CA ARG A 327 12.46 1.68 -11.44
C ARG A 327 11.62 2.94 -11.20
N GLY A 328 10.40 2.99 -11.74
CA GLY A 328 9.47 4.13 -11.59
C GLY A 328 9.87 5.35 -12.41
N ILE A 329 10.63 5.19 -13.50
CA ILE A 329 11.09 6.32 -14.32
C ILE A 329 9.93 7.12 -14.93
N PRO A 330 8.86 6.50 -15.49
CA PRO A 330 7.72 7.24 -16.02
C PRO A 330 7.04 8.09 -14.94
N TYR A 331 6.86 7.53 -13.74
CA TYR A 331 6.37 8.24 -12.56
C TYR A 331 7.27 9.43 -12.20
N LEU A 332 8.59 9.26 -12.14
CA LEU A 332 9.53 10.33 -11.79
C LEU A 332 9.58 11.45 -12.85
N LEU A 333 9.51 11.10 -14.14
CA LEU A 333 9.45 12.09 -15.22
C LEU A 333 8.17 12.93 -15.14
N ARG A 334 7.06 12.28 -14.80
CA ARG A 334 5.79 12.97 -14.66
C ARG A 334 5.68 13.77 -13.36
N SER A 335 6.22 13.27 -12.26
CA SER A 335 6.37 14.05 -11.02
C SER A 335 7.20 15.31 -11.30
N THR A 336 8.30 15.16 -12.05
CA THR A 336 9.13 16.28 -12.51
C THR A 336 8.32 17.30 -13.31
N SER A 337 7.53 16.86 -14.31
CA SER A 337 6.74 17.77 -15.14
C SER A 337 5.67 18.54 -14.36
N ASN A 338 5.07 17.88 -13.36
CA ASN A 338 4.01 18.44 -12.52
C ASN A 338 4.51 19.32 -11.37
N ARG A 339 5.84 19.43 -11.13
CA ARG A 339 6.34 20.28 -10.03
C ARG A 339 5.97 21.74 -10.24
N SER A 340 5.74 22.43 -9.12
CA SER A 340 5.48 23.87 -9.12
C SER A 340 6.67 24.67 -9.66
N ALA A 341 6.38 25.77 -10.34
CA ALA A 341 7.40 26.63 -10.94
C ALA A 341 8.41 27.11 -9.89
N GLY A 342 9.70 27.02 -10.22
CA GLY A 342 10.78 27.43 -9.32
C GLY A 342 11.18 26.39 -8.25
N ARG A 343 10.58 25.20 -8.23
CA ARG A 343 11.02 24.10 -7.34
C ARG A 343 12.25 23.36 -7.83
N ILE A 344 12.48 23.35 -9.14
CA ILE A 344 13.62 22.67 -9.76
C ILE A 344 14.70 23.71 -10.09
N PRO A 345 15.92 23.58 -9.55
CA PRO A 345 17.04 24.46 -9.90
C PRO A 345 17.29 24.48 -11.41
N GLY A 346 17.45 25.66 -12.00
CA GLY A 346 17.75 25.81 -13.44
C GLY A 346 16.57 25.65 -14.40
N ASP A 347 15.36 25.30 -13.92
CA ASP A 347 14.19 25.04 -14.78
C ASP A 347 13.78 26.25 -15.65
N ARG A 348 13.96 27.47 -15.16
CA ARG A 348 13.65 28.69 -15.95
C ARG A 348 14.49 28.80 -17.23
N VAL A 349 15.71 28.26 -17.21
CA VAL A 349 16.64 28.32 -18.34
C VAL A 349 16.50 27.08 -19.21
N PHE A 350 16.56 25.89 -18.61
CA PHE A 350 16.63 24.63 -19.34
C PHE A 350 15.27 23.94 -19.55
N ARG A 351 14.19 24.50 -19.00
CA ARG A 351 12.80 24.04 -19.16
C ARG A 351 12.60 22.56 -18.82
N PHE A 352 13.23 22.11 -17.74
CA PHE A 352 13.21 20.72 -17.29
C PHE A 352 11.80 20.13 -17.17
N ARG A 353 10.83 20.87 -16.65
CA ARG A 353 9.45 20.39 -16.52
C ARG A 353 8.80 20.09 -17.87
N SER A 354 8.94 20.99 -18.83
CA SER A 354 8.39 20.82 -20.19
C SER A 354 9.08 19.67 -20.92
N ARG A 355 10.41 19.55 -20.76
CA ARG A 355 11.20 18.47 -21.35
C ARG A 355 10.84 17.10 -20.77
N ALA A 356 10.71 16.99 -19.45
CA ALA A 356 10.27 15.76 -18.80
C ALA A 356 8.88 15.33 -19.29
N SER A 357 7.94 16.26 -19.48
CA SER A 357 6.64 15.97 -20.07
C SER A 357 6.74 15.42 -21.50
N LYS A 358 7.54 16.08 -22.36
CA LYS A 358 7.73 15.64 -23.75
C LYS A 358 8.42 14.28 -23.81
N LEU A 359 9.39 14.04 -22.95
CA LEU A 359 10.11 12.77 -22.86
C LEU A 359 9.18 11.63 -22.42
N CYS A 360 8.33 11.89 -21.44
CA CYS A 360 7.33 10.92 -20.97
C CYS A 360 6.38 10.50 -22.11
N GLU A 361 5.88 11.46 -22.90
CA GLU A 361 5.04 11.18 -24.08
C GLU A 361 5.83 10.51 -25.22
N LYS A 362 7.10 10.86 -25.43
CA LYS A 362 7.99 10.19 -26.40
C LYS A 362 8.13 8.69 -26.07
N TRP A 363 8.29 8.37 -24.79
CA TRP A 363 8.54 6.99 -24.35
C TRP A 363 7.28 6.15 -24.19
N LYS A 364 6.10 6.79 -24.07
CA LYS A 364 4.82 6.14 -23.84
C LYS A 364 4.57 4.91 -24.73
N PRO A 365 4.69 4.95 -26.07
CA PRO A 365 4.39 3.81 -26.92
C PRO A 365 5.25 2.57 -26.62
N TYR A 366 6.52 2.77 -26.31
CA TYR A 366 7.47 1.68 -26.05
C TYR A 366 7.24 1.06 -24.66
N LEU A 367 6.93 1.88 -23.67
CA LEU A 367 6.59 1.42 -22.32
C LEU A 367 5.30 0.59 -22.31
N LEU A 368 4.30 0.99 -23.09
CA LEU A 368 3.04 0.26 -23.19
C LEU A 368 3.19 -1.08 -23.92
N ARG A 369 4.07 -1.15 -24.93
CA ARG A 369 4.42 -2.39 -25.63
C ARG A 369 4.98 -3.45 -24.67
N ASP A 370 5.83 -3.05 -23.73
CA ASP A 370 6.53 -3.98 -22.84
C ASP A 370 5.81 -4.18 -21.48
N ALA A 371 4.57 -3.69 -21.34
CA ALA A 371 3.79 -3.72 -20.09
C ALA A 371 3.12 -5.08 -19.80
N GLU A 372 3.57 -6.15 -20.46
CA GLU A 372 3.01 -7.49 -20.35
C GLU A 372 3.98 -8.51 -19.73
N PRO A 373 3.47 -9.50 -18.98
CA PRO A 373 2.08 -9.61 -18.54
C PRO A 373 1.82 -8.83 -17.23
N TYR A 374 2.88 -8.24 -16.65
CA TYR A 374 2.81 -7.35 -15.49
C TYR A 374 3.34 -5.96 -15.82
N TYR A 375 2.78 -4.95 -15.16
CA TYR A 375 3.32 -3.59 -15.19
C TYR A 375 3.40 -2.99 -13.78
N TRP A 376 4.29 -2.02 -13.63
CA TRP A 376 4.57 -1.36 -12.35
C TRP A 376 3.96 0.02 -12.29
N CYS A 377 3.32 0.31 -11.16
CA CYS A 377 2.72 1.61 -10.82
C CYS A 377 3.42 2.14 -9.57
N PHE A 378 3.78 3.41 -9.56
CA PHE A 378 4.43 4.05 -8.40
C PHE A 378 3.53 5.15 -7.86
N TYR A 379 3.38 5.19 -6.53
CA TYR A 379 2.54 6.16 -5.81
C TYR A 379 3.36 7.06 -4.87
N GLY A 380 4.64 6.74 -4.68
CA GLY A 380 5.57 7.44 -3.82
C GLY A 380 6.98 6.87 -4.00
N GLU A 381 7.94 7.41 -3.26
CA GLU A 381 9.35 6.93 -3.32
C GLU A 381 9.46 5.48 -2.82
N ALA A 382 8.66 5.12 -1.80
CA ALA A 382 8.66 3.82 -1.14
C ALA A 382 7.33 3.07 -1.28
N THR A 383 6.55 3.35 -2.33
CA THR A 383 5.31 2.62 -2.61
C THR A 383 5.10 2.38 -4.09
N ALA A 384 4.91 1.11 -4.42
CA ALA A 384 4.69 0.67 -5.78
C ALA A 384 3.70 -0.50 -5.80
N SER A 385 3.05 -0.71 -6.94
CA SER A 385 2.25 -1.90 -7.19
C SER A 385 2.68 -2.58 -8.46
N MET A 386 2.66 -3.90 -8.45
CA MET A 386 2.72 -4.73 -9.63
C MET A 386 1.30 -5.17 -9.98
N ARG A 387 0.81 -4.79 -11.16
CA ARG A 387 -0.53 -5.12 -11.64
C ARG A 387 -0.46 -6.16 -12.75
N TRP A 388 -1.38 -7.10 -12.71
CA TRP A 388 -1.57 -8.07 -13.78
C TRP A 388 -2.37 -7.44 -14.91
N LYS A 389 -1.89 -7.62 -16.14
CA LYS A 389 -2.67 -7.35 -17.35
C LYS A 389 -3.17 -8.69 -17.86
N PRO A 390 -4.47 -9.00 -17.75
CA PRO A 390 -5.02 -10.19 -18.37
C PRO A 390 -4.70 -10.15 -19.87
N SER A 391 -4.15 -11.24 -20.41
CA SER A 391 -4.09 -11.42 -21.85
C SER A 391 -5.53 -11.35 -22.36
N ASP A 392 -5.86 -10.34 -23.17
CA ASP A 392 -7.21 -10.17 -23.72
C ASP A 392 -7.55 -11.41 -24.58
N CYS A 393 -8.20 -12.43 -24.00
CA CYS A 393 -8.86 -13.49 -24.75
C CYS A 393 -10.20 -12.95 -25.30
N SER A 394 -10.15 -12.11 -26.34
CA SER A 394 -11.14 -12.00 -27.41
C SER A 394 -10.81 -10.80 -28.32
N GLU A 395 -10.57 -11.10 -29.59
CA GLU A 395 -10.26 -10.16 -30.69
C GLU A 395 -11.45 -9.29 -31.13
N ASP A 396 -12.42 -9.01 -30.26
CA ASP A 396 -13.63 -8.24 -30.58
C ASP A 396 -13.81 -7.05 -29.62
N THR A 397 -12.76 -6.25 -29.40
CA THR A 397 -12.90 -4.96 -28.71
C THR A 397 -12.91 -3.82 -29.73
N SER A 398 -13.85 -2.90 -29.55
CA SER A 398 -14.01 -1.75 -30.45
C SER A 398 -12.83 -0.78 -30.31
N GLU A 399 -12.45 -0.08 -31.39
CA GLU A 399 -11.33 0.91 -31.37
C GLU A 399 -11.45 1.94 -30.23
N THR A 400 -12.68 2.28 -29.82
CA THR A 400 -12.98 3.16 -28.69
C THR A 400 -12.67 2.57 -27.32
N GLU A 401 -12.81 1.26 -27.13
CA GLU A 401 -12.47 0.58 -25.88
C GLU A 401 -10.96 0.44 -25.71
N ASP A 402 -10.23 0.22 -26.80
CA ASP A 402 -8.77 0.11 -26.79
C ASP A 402 -8.10 1.42 -26.42
N ILE A 403 -8.58 2.55 -26.97
CA ILE A 403 -8.09 3.90 -26.59
C ILE A 403 -8.35 4.17 -25.09
N SER A 404 -9.47 3.70 -24.55
CA SER A 404 -9.82 3.85 -23.14
C SER A 404 -8.92 2.99 -22.23
N LYS A 405 -8.66 1.73 -22.62
CA LYS A 405 -7.75 0.81 -21.92
C LYS A 405 -6.31 1.34 -21.92
N GLU A 406 -5.79 1.75 -23.06
CA GLU A 406 -4.44 2.32 -23.19
C GLU A 406 -4.29 3.60 -22.34
N SER A 407 -5.32 4.46 -22.35
CA SER A 407 -5.34 5.67 -21.53
C SER A 407 -5.29 5.36 -20.04
N ARG A 408 -6.00 4.32 -19.58
CA ARG A 408 -5.96 3.86 -18.18
C ARG A 408 -4.59 3.28 -17.82
N LEU A 409 -4.07 2.38 -18.65
CA LEU A 409 -2.75 1.76 -18.44
C LEU A 409 -1.64 2.81 -18.36
N TRP A 410 -1.65 3.81 -19.26
CA TRP A 410 -0.69 4.90 -19.19
C TRP A 410 -0.84 5.75 -17.94
N LYS A 411 -2.08 6.04 -17.52
CA LYS A 411 -2.33 6.77 -16.27
C LYS A 411 -1.72 6.02 -15.09
N ASP A 412 -1.83 4.71 -15.05
CA ASP A 412 -1.27 3.87 -14.00
C ASP A 412 0.27 3.88 -14.00
N ILE A 413 0.90 3.55 -15.13
CA ILE A 413 2.37 3.50 -15.28
C ILE A 413 3.02 4.85 -14.94
N SER A 414 2.36 5.95 -15.31
CA SER A 414 2.87 7.30 -15.08
C SER A 414 2.39 7.93 -13.75
N GLY A 415 1.69 7.18 -12.89
CA GLY A 415 1.26 7.58 -11.54
C GLY A 415 0.18 8.67 -11.51
N LYS A 416 -0.90 8.51 -12.29
CA LYS A 416 -2.12 9.35 -12.24
C LYS A 416 -3.21 8.75 -11.34
N THR A 417 -3.02 7.53 -10.88
CA THR A 417 -4.03 6.76 -10.14
C THR A 417 -3.56 6.49 -8.72
N GLU A 418 -4.53 6.33 -7.84
CA GLU A 418 -4.29 5.79 -6.51
C GLU A 418 -4.25 4.25 -6.59
N PRO A 419 -3.60 3.58 -5.63
CA PRO A 419 -3.64 2.12 -5.52
C PRO A 419 -5.08 1.62 -5.38
N SER A 420 -5.37 0.41 -5.87
CA SER A 420 -6.71 -0.14 -5.73
C SER A 420 -6.98 -0.48 -4.26
N GLY A 421 -8.08 0.07 -3.72
CA GLY A 421 -8.38 0.06 -2.30
C GLY A 421 -8.17 1.43 -1.66
N GLN A 422 -9.25 2.06 -1.23
CA GLN A 422 -9.27 3.29 -0.40
C GLN A 422 -8.56 3.12 0.97
N THR A 423 -7.89 1.99 1.21
CA THR A 423 -7.16 1.69 2.43
C THR A 423 -5.84 2.47 2.54
N LEU A 424 -5.38 3.18 1.50
CA LEU A 424 -4.20 4.06 1.60
C LEU A 424 -4.52 5.53 1.88
N SER A 425 -5.66 5.85 2.50
CA SER A 425 -5.69 7.03 3.37
C SER A 425 -4.53 6.86 4.37
N TRP A 426 -3.58 7.79 4.41
CA TRP A 426 -2.31 7.80 5.16
C TRP A 426 -1.07 7.25 4.42
N PHE A 427 -0.70 7.96 3.36
CA PHE A 427 0.54 8.75 3.40
C PHE A 427 0.26 10.15 3.94
#